data_AF-A0A346MZG3-F1
#
_entry.id   AF-A0A346MZG3-F1
#
_cell.length_a   1.000
_cell.length_b   1.000
_cell.length_c   1.000
_cell.angle_alpha   90.00
_cell.angle_beta   90.00
_cell.angle_gamma   90.00
#
_symmetry.space_group_name_H-M   'P 1'
#
loop_
_entity.id
_entity.type
_entity.pdbx_description
1 polymer ?
#
loop_
_entity_poly.entity_id
_entity_poly.type
_entity_poly.pdbx_seq_one_letter_code
_entity_poly.pdbx_strand_id
1 'polypeptide(L)' 'MAKKLSKSQRAVMIWLSRGWKAYVAYGNRVEVNGKPVCTTETMAVLEKAGLIEREGVAAWTATPAGREWRDPPAAA' A
#
# COMPACT_ATOMS: atom_id res chain seq x y z
N MET A 1 18.81 3.28 -6.50
CA MET A 1 17.90 4.43 -6.70
C MET A 1 16.54 4.09 -6.11
N ALA A 2 16.11 4.74 -5.03
CA ALA A 2 14.78 4.52 -4.48
C ALA A 2 13.75 5.16 -5.43
N LYS A 3 12.98 4.33 -6.16
CA LYS A 3 11.89 4.84 -7.01
C LYS A 3 10.85 5.52 -6.11
N LYS A 4 10.61 6.81 -6.35
CA LYS A 4 9.57 7.57 -5.65
C LYS A 4 8.22 6.93 -5.93
N LEU A 5 7.48 6.62 -4.86
CA LEU A 5 6.15 6.06 -4.98
C LEU A 5 5.19 7.06 -5.64
N SER A 6 4.28 6.56 -6.48
CA SER A 6 3.19 7.34 -7.07
C SER A 6 2.19 7.83 -6.01
N LYS A 7 1.28 8.74 -6.36
CA LYS A 7 0.26 9.26 -5.43
C LYS A 7 -0.58 8.13 -4.81
N SER A 8 -1.08 7.19 -5.61
CA SER A 8 -1.90 6.07 -5.13
C SER A 8 -1.09 5.07 -4.29
N GLN A 9 0.18 4.84 -4.64
CA GLN A 9 1.09 4.00 -3.85
C GLN A 9 1.38 4.62 -2.48
N ARG A 10 1.64 5.94 -2.43
CA ARG A 10 1.82 6.68 -1.17
C ARG A 10 0.56 6.64 -0.32
N ALA A 11 -0.60 6.85 -0.93
CA ALA A 11 -1.88 6.87 -0.22
C ALA A 11 -2.11 5.58 0.57
N VAL A 12 -1.91 4.41 -0.04
CA VAL A 12 -2.06 3.12 0.66
C VAL A 12 -0.94 2.85 1.66
N MET A 13 0.30 3.23 1.34
CA MET A 13 1.44 3.06 2.25
C MET A 13 1.31 3.89 3.54
N ILE A 14 0.68 5.07 3.50
CA ILE A 14 0.39 5.87 4.70
C ILE A 14 -0.45 5.08 5.70
N TRP A 15 -1.40 4.28 5.22
CA TRP A 15 -2.21 3.44 6.09
C TRP A 15 -1.46 2.19 6.55
N LEU A 16 -0.86 1.45 5.62
CA LEU A 16 -0.23 0.17 5.91
C LEU A 16 1.00 0.31 6.83
N SER A 17 1.79 1.37 6.65
CA SER A 17 2.93 1.68 7.53
C SER A 17 2.51 1.92 8.99
N ARG A 18 1.25 2.31 9.22
CA ARG A 18 0.63 2.48 10.55
C ARG A 18 -0.04 1.20 11.07
N GLY A 19 0.15 0.06 10.42
CA GLY A 19 -0.39 -1.23 10.84
C GLY A 19 -1.81 -1.52 10.39
N TRP A 20 -2.41 -0.69 9.53
CA TRP A 20 -3.69 -1.00 8.92
C TRP A 20 -3.57 -2.13 7.89
N LYS A 21 -4.71 -2.71 7.53
CA LYS A 21 -4.84 -3.73 6.49
C LYS A 21 -5.61 -3.17 5.29
N ALA A 22 -5.18 -3.55 4.10
CA ALA A 22 -5.88 -3.25 2.86
C ALA A 22 -6.58 -4.51 2.35
N TYR A 23 -7.79 -4.36 1.80
CA TYR A 23 -8.62 -5.47 1.35
C TYR A 23 -9.14 -5.22 -0.07
N VAL A 24 -9.32 -6.29 -0.85
CA VAL A 24 -10.10 -6.21 -2.09
C VAL A 24 -11.58 -6.09 -1.72
N ALA A 25 -12.22 -4.99 -2.12
CA ALA A 25 -13.65 -4.80 -1.90
C ALA A 25 -14.48 -5.43 -3.02
N TYR A 26 -14.20 -5.07 -4.28
CA TYR A 26 -14.85 -5.64 -5.45
C TYR A 26 -13.98 -5.45 -6.69
N GLY A 27 -13.93 -6.45 -7.58
CA GLY A 27 -13.11 -6.42 -8.78
C GLY A 27 -11.64 -6.13 -8.47
N ASN A 28 -11.11 -5.02 -9.00
CA ASN A 28 -9.73 -4.57 -8.74
C ASN A 28 -9.63 -3.49 -7.66
N ARG A 29 -10.71 -3.11 -6.99
CA ARG A 29 -10.75 -2.00 -6.02
C ARG A 29 -10.25 -2.45 -4.65
N VAL A 30 -9.28 -1.70 -4.12
CA VAL A 30 -8.67 -1.94 -2.82
C VAL A 30 -9.06 -0.84 -1.84
N GLU A 31 -9.46 -1.26 -0.65
CA GLU A 31 -9.94 -0.39 0.41
C GLU A 31 -9.16 -0.56 1.70
N VAL A 32 -9.06 0.52 2.46
CA VAL A 32 -8.61 0.51 3.85
C VAL A 32 -9.73 1.12 4.68
N ASN A 33 -10.15 0.43 5.74
CA ASN A 33 -11.23 0.91 6.62
C ASN A 33 -12.52 1.30 5.87
N GLY A 34 -12.92 0.50 4.87
CA GLY A 34 -14.11 0.72 4.04
C GLY A 34 -14.03 1.91 3.08
N LYS A 35 -12.84 2.49 2.87
CA LYS A 35 -12.62 3.59 1.92
C LYS A 35 -11.73 3.15 0.76
N PRO A 36 -12.08 3.46 -0.51
CA PRO A 36 -11.21 3.20 -1.65
C PRO A 36 -9.93 3.99 -1.54
N VAL A 37 -8.81 3.28 -1.74
CA VAL A 37 -7.48 3.90 -1.71
C VAL A 37 -6.73 3.67 -3.01
N CYS A 38 -6.77 2.45 -3.56
CA CYS A 38 -6.02 2.11 -4.76
C CYS A 38 -6.62 0.87 -5.47
N THR A 39 -5.84 0.29 -6.39
CA THR A 39 -6.21 -0.93 -7.13
C THR A 39 -5.29 -2.10 -6.79
N THR A 40 -5.71 -3.32 -7.12
CA THR A 40 -4.88 -4.53 -6.99
C THR A 40 -3.57 -4.45 -7.78
N GLU A 41 -3.55 -3.77 -8.93
CA GLU A 41 -2.32 -3.50 -9.68
C GLU A 41 -1.35 -2.60 -8.89
N THR A 42 -1.89 -1.61 -8.17
CA THR A 42 -1.07 -0.76 -7.29
C THR A 42 -0.42 -1.60 -6.18
N MET A 43 -1.19 -2.54 -5.62
CA MET A 43 -0.70 -3.48 -4.59
C MET A 43 0.37 -4.41 -5.15
N ALA A 44 0.18 -4.97 -6.35
CA ALA A 44 1.17 -5.84 -6.98
C ALA A 44 2.53 -5.13 -7.20
N VAL A 45 2.52 -3.82 -7.51
CA VAL A 45 3.76 -3.05 -7.63
C VAL A 45 4.44 -2.84 -6.27
N LEU A 46 3.68 -2.59 -5.21
CA LEU A 46 4.22 -2.43 -3.85
C LEU A 46 4.74 -3.76 -3.28
N GLU A 47 4.08 -4.86 -3.60
CA GLU A 47 4.49 -6.21 -3.24
C GLU A 47 5.80 -6.57 -3.95
N LYS A 48 5.90 -6.29 -5.26
CA LYS A 48 7.17 -6.43 -6.00
C LYS A 48 8.28 -5.52 -5.46
N ALA A 49 7.94 -4.41 -4.84
CA ALA A 49 8.89 -3.51 -4.18
C ALA A 49 9.29 -3.99 -2.77
N GLY A 50 8.71 -5.08 -2.25
CA GLY A 50 8.99 -5.62 -0.92
C GLY A 50 8.42 -4.79 0.23
N LEU A 51 7.52 -3.84 -0.05
CA LEU A 51 6.94 -2.93 0.96
C LEU A 51 5.68 -3.51 1.62
N ILE A 52 4.98 -4.38 0.92
CA ILE A 52 3.78 -5.04 1.42
C ILE A 52 3.85 -6.52 1.09
N GLU A 53 3.06 -7.30 1.80
CA GLU A 53 2.88 -8.72 1.55
C GLU A 53 1.40 -9.05 1.57
N ARG A 54 1.02 -10.02 0.73
CA ARG A 54 -0.36 -10.50 0.68
C ARG A 54 -0.63 -11.42 1.87
N GLU A 55 -1.67 -11.11 2.62
CA GLU A 55 -2.16 -11.89 3.75
C GLU A 55 -3.40 -12.66 3.30
N GLY A 56 -3.23 -13.94 2.97
CA GLY A 56 -4.31 -14.79 2.46
C GLY A 56 -4.76 -14.42 1.05
N VAL A 57 -6.07 -14.51 0.79
CA VAL A 57 -6.61 -14.43 -0.58
C VAL A 57 -6.84 -12.99 -1.05
N ALA A 58 -7.20 -12.06 -0.15
CA ALA A 58 -7.73 -10.75 -0.54
C ALA A 58 -7.26 -9.59 0.35
N ALA A 59 -6.24 -9.77 1.18
CA ALA A 59 -5.72 -8.72 2.06
C ALA A 59 -4.22 -8.50 1.88
N TRP A 60 -3.75 -7.33 2.30
CA TRP A 60 -2.33 -6.99 2.38
C TRP A 60 -2.00 -6.29 3.69
N THR A 61 -0.77 -6.52 4.14
CA THR A 61 -0.16 -5.86 5.29
C THR A 61 1.21 -5.30 4.91
N ALA A 62 1.72 -4.34 5.68
CA ALA A 62 3.09 -3.86 5.50
C ALA A 62 4.11 -4.88 6.04
N THR A 63 5.13 -5.16 5.22
CA THR A 63 6.36 -5.85 5.65
C THR A 63 7.14 -4.98 6.65
N PRO A 64 8.21 -5.48 7.29
CA PRO A 64 9.07 -4.64 8.12
C PRO A 64 9.55 -3.36 7.40
N ALA A 65 10.03 -3.49 6.16
CA ALA A 65 10.44 -2.35 5.35
C ALA A 65 9.29 -1.38 5.05
N GLY A 66 8.07 -1.90 4.83
CA GLY A 66 6.87 -1.09 4.65
C GLY A 66 6.44 -0.31 5.89
N ARG A 67 6.69 -0.85 7.09
CA ARG A 67 6.42 -0.16 8.37
C ARG A 67 7.44 0.94 8.66
N GLU A 68 8.67 0.75 8.21
CA GLU A 68 9.72 1.77 8.27
C GLU A 68 9.57 2.84 7.20
N TRP A 69 8.78 2.58 6.15
CA TRP A 69 8.49 3.58 5.13
C TRP A 69 7.91 4.85 5.75
N ARG A 70 8.41 5.99 5.29
CA ARG A 70 7.93 7.32 5.65
C ARG A 70 7.60 8.06 4.37
N ASP A 71 6.49 8.79 4.41
CA ASP A 71 6.13 9.66 3.31
C ASP A 71 7.15 10.80 3.21
N PRO A 72 7.91 10.92 2.10
CA PRO A 72 8.83 12.03 1.95
C PRO A 72 8.03 13.33 1.88
N PRO A 73 8.50 14.43 2.51
CA PRO A 73 7.82 15.71 2.42
C PRO A 73 7.56 16.07 0.96
N ALA A 74 6.38 16.62 0.67
CA ALA A 74 6.12 17.19 -0.64
C ALA A 74 7.25 18.20 -0.93
N ALA A 75 7.87 18.10 -2.10
CA ALA A 75 8.80 19.14 -2.52
C ALA A 75 8.02 20.45 -2.48
N ALA A 76 8.48 21.38 -1.64
CA ALA A 76 7.94 22.72 -1.51
C ALA A 76 8.11 23.49 -2.80
#